data_AF-A0A930VYB0-F1
#
_entry.id   AF-A0A930VYB0-F1
#
_cell.length_a   1.000
_cell.length_b   1.000
_cell.length_c   1.000
_cell.angle_alpha   90.00
_cell.angle_beta   90.00
_cell.angle_gamma   90.00
#
_symmetry.space_group_name_H-M   'P 1'
#
loop_
_entity.id
_entity.type
_entity.pdbx_description
1 polymer ?
#
loop_
_entity_poly.entity_id
_entity_poly.type
_entity_poly.pdbx_seq_one_letter_code
_entity_poly.pdbx_strand_id
1 'polypeptide(L)'
;MRALHARLPKNFVLEERLEAYSSVIEPHPEALKGMWASACAPITAEGHIPFSEIRVDLGCGKGSFTAAQAKAHPDVLFVAIDTEPICISYAAKTIYEAGIPNAIVVPGTGMKIDEYFSPEEVSVIYLNFPA
;
A
#
# COMPACT_ATOMS: atom_id res chain seq x y z
N MET A 1 -24.46 -1.07 -11.83
CA MET A 1 -23.09 -0.56 -11.66
C MET A 1 -22.14 -1.67 -12.12
N ARG A 2 -21.45 -1.53 -13.25
CA ARG A 2 -20.57 -2.60 -13.75
C ARG A 2 -19.23 -2.48 -13.02
N ALA A 3 -18.99 -3.37 -12.05
CA ALA A 3 -17.64 -3.60 -11.57
C ALA A 3 -16.77 -3.92 -12.79
N LEU A 4 -15.72 -3.15 -13.00
CA LEU A 4 -14.71 -3.39 -14.03
C LEU A 4 -14.03 -4.72 -13.66
N HIS A 5 -14.58 -5.84 -14.13
CA HIS A 5 -13.95 -7.15 -13.99
C HIS A 5 -12.64 -7.09 -14.76
N ALA A 6 -11.53 -6.95 -14.03
CA ALA A 6 -10.20 -7.05 -14.60
C ALA A 6 -10.12 -8.37 -15.37
N ARG A 7 -9.80 -8.30 -16.67
CA ARG A 7 -9.63 -9.49 -17.49
C ARG A 7 -8.35 -10.21 -17.04
N LEU A 8 -8.54 -11.33 -16.37
CA LEU A 8 -7.43 -12.13 -15.86
C LEU A 8 -6.74 -12.92 -17.00
N PRO A 9 -5.39 -13.03 -16.98
CA PRO A 9 -4.66 -13.93 -17.87
C PRO A 9 -5.08 -15.39 -17.72
N LYS A 10 -4.82 -16.23 -18.74
CA LYS A 10 -4.91 -17.69 -18.59
C LYS A 10 -3.97 -18.14 -17.46
N ASN A 11 -4.45 -19.01 -16.58
CA ASN A 11 -3.74 -19.52 -15.39
C ASN A 11 -3.44 -18.46 -14.32
N PHE A 12 -4.26 -17.41 -14.20
CA PHE A 12 -4.17 -16.51 -13.05
C PHE A 12 -4.68 -17.21 -11.78
N VAL A 13 -3.78 -17.39 -10.81
CA VAL A 13 -4.11 -17.88 -9.47
C VAL A 13 -3.85 -16.74 -8.50
N LEU A 14 -4.90 -16.22 -7.86
CA LEU A 14 -4.80 -15.05 -6.98
C LEU A 14 -3.95 -15.33 -5.74
N GLU A 15 -4.17 -16.47 -5.09
CA GLU A 15 -3.47 -16.89 -3.87
C GLU A 15 -1.95 -16.85 -4.06
N GLU A 16 -1.47 -17.52 -5.14
CA GLU A 16 -0.04 -17.57 -5.49
C GLU A 16 0.55 -16.17 -5.72
N ARG A 17 -0.24 -15.23 -6.25
CA ARG A 17 0.21 -13.84 -6.46
C ARG A 17 0.31 -13.08 -5.15
N LEU A 18 -0.67 -13.21 -4.27
CA LEU A 18 -0.64 -12.58 -2.96
C LEU A 18 0.52 -13.13 -2.12
N GLU A 19 0.74 -14.45 -2.17
CA GLU A 19 1.87 -15.09 -1.49
C GLU A 19 3.22 -14.61 -2.05
N ALA A 20 3.37 -14.57 -3.38
CA ALA A 20 4.60 -14.13 -4.04
C ALA A 20 5.02 -12.69 -3.70
N TYR A 21 4.07 -11.81 -3.39
CA TYR A 21 4.31 -10.40 -3.08
C TYR A 21 3.96 -10.04 -1.63
N SER A 22 3.82 -11.03 -0.76
CA SER A 22 3.40 -10.86 0.64
C SER A 22 4.31 -9.93 1.45
N SER A 23 5.59 -9.81 1.10
CA SER A 23 6.54 -8.92 1.79
C SER A 23 6.22 -7.42 1.65
N VAL A 24 5.32 -7.04 0.74
CA VAL A 24 4.85 -5.66 0.55
C VAL A 24 3.35 -5.51 0.81
N ILE A 25 2.74 -6.51 1.45
CA ILE A 25 1.33 -6.52 1.83
C ILE A 25 1.25 -6.57 3.36
N GLU A 26 0.60 -5.59 3.97
CA GLU A 26 0.29 -5.57 5.41
C GLU A 26 -1.18 -6.01 5.62
N PRO A 27 -1.42 -7.25 6.08
CA PRO A 27 -2.78 -7.75 6.31
C PRO A 27 -3.42 -7.27 7.62
N HIS A 28 -2.63 -6.74 8.56
CA HIS A 28 -3.05 -6.33 9.90
C HIS A 28 -2.68 -4.86 10.17
N PRO A 29 -3.22 -3.90 9.40
CA PRO A 29 -2.90 -2.48 9.54
C PRO A 29 -3.13 -1.93 10.96
N GLU A 30 -4.09 -2.47 11.71
CA GLU A 30 -4.37 -2.12 13.09
C GLU A 30 -3.18 -2.34 14.04
N ALA A 31 -2.29 -3.28 13.72
CA ALA A 31 -1.11 -3.58 14.52
C ALA A 31 -0.03 -2.49 14.39
N LEU A 32 -0.08 -1.70 13.30
CA LEU A 32 0.89 -0.64 13.01
C LEU A 32 0.39 0.76 13.38
N LYS A 33 -0.82 0.88 13.92
CA LYS A 33 -1.42 2.14 14.34
C LYS A 33 -0.50 2.92 15.29
N GLY A 34 -0.16 4.15 14.92
CA GLY A 34 0.75 5.04 15.67
C GLY A 34 2.24 4.74 15.49
N MET A 35 2.61 3.75 14.67
CA MET A 35 4.00 3.34 14.46
C MET A 35 4.37 3.12 12.99
N TRP A 36 3.50 3.40 12.02
CA TRP A 36 3.70 3.11 10.60
C TRP A 36 5.04 3.61 10.05
N ALA A 37 5.38 4.88 10.32
CA ALA A 37 6.60 5.51 9.82
C ALA A 37 7.87 4.81 10.29
N SER A 38 7.86 4.26 11.52
CA SER A 38 8.96 3.49 12.05
C SER A 38 8.87 2.03 11.60
N ALA A 39 7.73 1.37 11.74
CA ALA A 39 7.59 -0.06 11.46
C ALA A 39 7.92 -0.44 10.01
N CYS A 40 7.63 0.43 9.06
CA CYS A 40 7.90 0.19 7.64
C CYS A 40 9.27 0.69 7.17
N ALA A 41 10.04 1.38 8.02
CA ALA A 41 11.33 1.93 7.61
C ALA A 41 12.37 0.82 7.37
N PRO A 42 13.25 0.98 6.37
CA PRO A 42 14.31 0.00 6.15
C PRO A 42 15.34 0.02 7.29
N ILE A 43 15.88 -1.15 7.61
CA ILE A 43 17.01 -1.27 8.52
C ILE A 43 18.29 -0.94 7.73
N THR A 44 19.00 0.11 8.16
CA THR A 44 20.24 0.58 7.53
C THR A 44 21.44 0.44 8.48
N ALA A 45 22.66 0.66 7.97
CA ALA A 45 23.86 0.65 8.81
C ALA A 45 23.86 1.79 9.83
N GLU A 46 23.19 2.89 9.50
CA GLU A 46 22.97 4.08 10.32
C GLU A 46 21.85 3.88 11.35
N GLY A 47 21.21 2.71 11.36
CA GLY A 47 20.12 2.34 12.25
C GLY A 47 18.76 2.37 11.56
N HIS A 48 17.73 2.58 12.37
CA HIS A 48 16.35 2.61 11.91
C HIS A 48 15.87 4.06 11.87
N ILE A 49 15.76 4.63 10.68
CA ILE A 49 15.34 6.02 10.48
C ILE A 49 13.88 6.02 10.02
N PRO A 50 12.93 6.50 10.83
CA PRO A 50 11.52 6.56 10.45
C PRO A 50 11.31 7.46 9.22
N PHE A 51 10.28 7.15 8.44
CA PHE A 51 9.83 8.04 7.37
C PHE A 51 9.38 9.40 7.93
N SER A 52 9.58 10.46 7.15
CA SER A 52 9.27 11.84 7.54
C SER A 52 7.77 12.13 7.53
N GLU A 53 7.02 11.37 6.72
CA GLU A 53 5.62 11.59 6.44
C GLU A 53 4.95 10.26 6.05
N ILE A 54 3.64 10.15 6.31
CA ILE A 54 2.81 9.05 5.83
C ILE A 54 1.73 9.63 4.92
N ARG A 55 1.63 9.09 3.71
CA ARG A 55 0.58 9.43 2.75
C ARG A 55 -0.21 8.19 2.36
N VAL A 56 -1.52 8.34 2.32
CA VAL A 56 -2.45 7.23 2.05
C VAL A 56 -3.06 7.40 0.66
N ASP A 57 -3.04 6.34 -0.14
CA ASP A 57 -3.73 6.25 -1.44
C ASP A 57 -4.96 5.35 -1.30
N LEU A 58 -6.15 5.95 -1.18
CA LEU A 58 -7.41 5.24 -0.96
C LEU A 58 -8.02 4.81 -2.29
N GLY A 59 -8.25 3.50 -2.46
CA GLY A 59 -8.66 2.93 -3.74
C GLY A 59 -7.52 2.95 -4.74
N CYS A 60 -6.33 2.50 -4.33
CA CYS A 60 -5.10 2.62 -5.11
C CYS A 60 -5.14 1.86 -6.46
N GLY A 61 -6.14 0.99 -6.66
CA GLY A 61 -6.30 0.17 -7.84
C GLY A 61 -5.08 -0.70 -8.06
N LYS A 62 -4.46 -0.61 -9.24
CA LYS A 62 -3.27 -1.39 -9.58
C LYS A 62 -1.95 -0.78 -9.06
N GLY A 63 -2.00 0.28 -8.26
CA GLY A 63 -0.84 0.85 -7.58
C GLY A 63 0.09 1.72 -8.43
N SER A 64 -0.29 2.09 -9.66
CA SER A 64 0.59 2.90 -10.53
C SER A 64 0.85 4.30 -9.98
N PHE A 65 -0.17 4.93 -9.38
CA PHE A 65 -0.03 6.23 -8.73
C PHE A 65 0.87 6.13 -7.49
N THR A 66 0.56 5.20 -6.58
CA THR A 66 1.37 4.92 -5.38
C THR A 66 2.84 4.71 -5.73
N ALA A 67 3.13 3.86 -6.72
CA ALA A 67 4.48 3.54 -7.13
C ALA A 67 5.23 4.74 -7.72
N ALA A 68 4.55 5.60 -8.49
CA ALA A 68 5.16 6.82 -9.03
C ALA A 68 5.49 7.81 -7.91
N GLN A 69 4.57 8.02 -6.96
CA GLN A 69 4.76 8.95 -5.86
C GLN A 69 5.83 8.48 -4.88
N ALA A 70 5.85 7.19 -4.54
CA ALA A 70 6.87 6.62 -3.66
C ALA A 70 8.29 6.77 -4.23
N LYS A 71 8.45 6.57 -5.54
CA LYS A 71 9.73 6.84 -6.22
C LYS A 71 10.15 8.31 -6.20
N ALA A 72 9.18 9.23 -6.26
CA ALA A 72 9.45 10.66 -6.26
C ALA A 72 9.76 11.23 -4.86
N HIS A 73 9.34 10.54 -3.80
CA HIS A 73 9.45 10.98 -2.41
C HIS A 73 10.01 9.85 -1.52
N PRO A 74 11.31 9.54 -1.60
CA PRO A 74 11.92 8.38 -0.93
C PRO A 74 11.90 8.46 0.61
N ASP A 75 11.73 9.64 1.18
CA ASP A 75 11.63 9.89 2.63
C ASP A 75 10.20 9.74 3.17
N VAL A 76 9.21 9.54 2.30
CA VAL A 76 7.78 9.45 2.63
C VAL A 76 7.29 8.03 2.47
N LEU A 77 6.54 7.53 3.47
CA LEU A 77 5.83 6.26 3.37
C LEU A 77 4.53 6.42 2.59
N PHE A 78 4.31 5.55 1.60
CA PHE A 78 3.03 5.43 0.91
C PHE A 78 2.29 4.16 1.35
N VAL A 79 1.08 4.34 1.89
CA VAL A 79 0.18 3.24 2.23
C VAL A 79 -0.95 3.17 1.20
N ALA A 80 -0.92 2.17 0.35
CA ALA A 80 -1.91 1.92 -0.69
C ALA A 80 -3.03 1.03 -0.15
N ILE A 81 -4.25 1.54 -0.08
CA ILE A 81 -5.41 0.79 0.45
C ILE A 81 -6.37 0.48 -0.68
N ASP A 82 -6.75 -0.79 -0.82
CA ASP A 82 -7.80 -1.21 -1.75
C ASP A 82 -8.61 -2.39 -1.19
N THR A 83 -9.86 -2.50 -1.60
CA THR A 83 -10.77 -3.57 -1.18
C THR A 83 -10.79 -4.75 -2.14
N GLU A 84 -10.39 -4.56 -3.40
CA GLU A 84 -10.47 -5.58 -4.45
C GLU A 84 -9.19 -6.44 -4.47
N PRO A 85 -9.26 -7.75 -4.15
CA PRO A 85 -8.08 -8.62 -4.08
C PRO A 85 -7.25 -8.64 -5.36
N ILE A 86 -7.90 -8.54 -6.53
CA ILE A 86 -7.18 -8.47 -7.80
C ILE A 86 -6.35 -7.18 -7.88
N CYS A 87 -6.91 -6.03 -7.50
CA CYS A 87 -6.19 -4.75 -7.46
C CYS A 87 -5.01 -4.81 -6.49
N ILE A 88 -5.22 -5.31 -5.28
CA ILE A 88 -4.18 -5.55 -4.27
C ILE A 88 -3.02 -6.37 -4.86
N SER A 89 -3.32 -7.49 -5.53
CA SER A 89 -2.29 -8.35 -6.13
C SER A 89 -1.46 -7.61 -7.19
N TYR A 90 -2.08 -6.75 -8.00
CA TYR A 90 -1.39 -5.94 -9.01
C TYR A 90 -0.60 -4.78 -8.40
N ALA A 91 -1.13 -4.13 -7.37
CA ALA A 91 -0.42 -3.07 -6.65
C ALA A 91 0.83 -3.63 -5.95
N ALA A 92 0.70 -4.76 -5.24
CA ALA A 92 1.79 -5.44 -4.56
C ALA A 92 2.86 -5.88 -5.58
N LYS A 93 2.46 -6.50 -6.70
CA LYS A 93 3.36 -6.82 -7.81
C LYS A 93 4.12 -5.60 -8.31
N THR A 94 3.43 -4.48 -8.53
CA THR A 94 4.02 -3.25 -9.07
C THR A 94 5.09 -2.69 -8.14
N ILE A 95 4.80 -2.65 -6.83
CA ILE A 95 5.71 -2.17 -5.80
C ILE A 95 6.92 -3.12 -5.65
N TYR A 96 6.65 -4.42 -5.53
CA TYR A 96 7.67 -5.45 -5.34
C TYR A 96 8.66 -5.51 -6.50
N GLU A 97 8.18 -5.64 -7.73
CA GLU A 97 9.05 -5.76 -8.91
C GLU A 97 9.82 -4.47 -9.21
N ALA A 98 9.31 -3.32 -8.78
CA ALA A 98 9.99 -2.04 -8.90
C ALA A 98 11.00 -1.77 -7.77
N GLY A 99 11.07 -2.65 -6.76
CA GLY A 99 11.98 -2.51 -5.62
C GLY A 99 11.75 -1.23 -4.81
N ILE A 100 10.49 -0.82 -4.64
CA ILE A 100 10.13 0.42 -3.94
C ILE A 100 10.08 0.14 -2.42
N PRO A 101 11.00 0.70 -1.61
CA PRO A 101 11.11 0.36 -0.19
C PRO A 101 10.14 1.14 0.70
N ASN A 102 9.56 2.22 0.18
CA ASN A 102 8.72 3.17 0.92
C ASN A 102 7.25 3.11 0.47
N ALA A 103 6.79 1.95 0.04
CA ALA A 103 5.40 1.71 -0.30
C ALA A 103 4.93 0.34 0.20
N ILE A 104 3.73 0.29 0.75
CA ILE A 104 3.10 -0.94 1.27
C ILE A 104 1.62 -0.98 0.89
N VAL A 105 1.10 -2.17 0.61
CA VAL A 105 -0.30 -2.38 0.25
C VAL A 105 -1.07 -2.94 1.45
N VAL A 106 -2.22 -2.36 1.73
CA VAL A 106 -3.13 -2.79 2.80
C VAL A 106 -4.44 -3.27 2.17
N PRO A 107 -4.79 -4.55 2.31
CA PRO A 107 -6.13 -5.04 2.01
C PRO A 107 -7.12 -4.44 3.00
N GLY A 108 -7.93 -3.48 2.56
CA GLY A 108 -8.75 -2.73 3.50
C GLY A 108 -9.62 -1.68 2.85
N THR A 109 -10.29 -0.88 3.69
CA THR A 109 -11.18 0.19 3.23
C THR A 109 -10.88 1.48 3.97
N GLY A 110 -10.97 2.62 3.25
CA GLY A 110 -10.90 3.94 3.88
C GLY A 110 -11.99 4.19 4.92
N MET A 111 -13.05 3.38 4.97
CA MET A 111 -14.09 3.45 6.01
C MET A 111 -13.59 3.07 7.40
N LYS A 112 -12.43 2.41 7.51
CA LYS A 112 -11.80 1.95 8.77
C LYS A 112 -10.50 2.70 9.06
N ILE A 113 -10.32 3.88 8.47
CA ILE A 113 -9.06 4.61 8.54
C ILE A 113 -8.64 4.96 9.99
N ASP A 114 -9.62 5.15 10.87
CA ASP A 114 -9.44 5.38 12.30
C ASP A 114 -9.05 4.11 13.07
N GLU A 115 -9.29 2.92 12.53
CA GLU A 115 -8.76 1.65 13.05
C GLU A 115 -7.29 1.46 12.64
N TYR A 116 -6.89 1.99 11.49
CA TYR A 116 -5.55 1.78 10.90
C TYR A 116 -4.50 2.80 11.35
N PHE A 117 -4.91 4.05 11.60
CA PHE A 117 -4.00 5.15 11.90
C PHE A 117 -4.40 5.88 13.19
N SER A 118 -3.41 6.40 13.93
CA SER A 118 -3.67 7.28 15.05
C SER A 118 -3.99 8.70 14.57
N PRO A 119 -4.63 9.54 15.41
CA PRO A 119 -4.78 10.96 15.11
C PRO A 119 -3.43 11.57 14.70
N GLU A 120 -3.45 12.40 13.65
CA GLU A 120 -2.27 13.11 13.10
C GLU A 120 -1.16 12.23 12.49
N GLU A 121 -1.33 10.91 12.44
CA GLU A 121 -0.33 10.02 11.83
C GLU A 121 -0.27 10.14 10.30
N VAL A 122 -1.42 10.36 9.65
CA VAL A 122 -1.50 10.54 8.21
C VAL A 122 -1.44 12.03 7.87
N SER A 123 -0.52 12.39 6.97
CA SER A 123 -0.32 13.77 6.54
C SER A 123 -1.11 14.12 5.28
N VAL A 124 -1.26 13.17 4.35
CA VAL A 124 -2.00 13.36 3.09
C VAL A 124 -2.84 12.13 2.78
N ILE A 125 -4.07 12.37 2.32
CA ILE A 125 -4.93 11.34 1.74
C ILE A 125 -5.17 11.68 0.27
N TYR A 126 -4.87 10.73 -0.61
CA TYR A 126 -5.17 10.78 -2.03
C TYR A 126 -6.46 10.00 -2.32
N LEU A 127 -7.32 10.61 -3.14
CA LEU A 127 -8.57 10.04 -3.64
C LEU A 127 -8.65 10.30 -5.15
N ASN A 128 -8.07 9.39 -5.92
CA ASN A 128 -7.97 9.52 -7.37
C ASN A 128 -9.08 8.69 -8.04
N PHE A 129 -10.11 9.36 -8.55
CA PHE A 129 -11.25 8.74 -9.27
C PHE A 129 -12.14 7.80 -8.42
N PRO A 130 -12.75 8.29 -7.33
CA PRO A 130 -13.68 7.48 -6.55
C PRO A 130 -14.91 7.11 -7.40
N ALA A 131 -15.33 5.84 -7.30
CA ALA A 131 -16.47 5.26 -8.02
C ALA A 131 -17.77 5.32 -7.21
#